data_AF-A0A3P7R3C1-F1
#
_entry.id   AF-A0A3P7R3C1-F1
#
_cell.length_a   1.000
_cell.length_b   1.000
_cell.length_c   1.000
_cell.angle_alpha   90.00
_cell.angle_beta   90.00
_cell.angle_gamma   90.00
#
_symmetry.space_group_name_H-M   'P 1'
#
loop_
_entity.id
_entity.type
_entity.pdbx_description
1 polymer ?
#
loop_
_entity_poly.entity_id
_entity_poly.type
_entity_poly.pdbx_seq_one_letter_code
_entity_poly.pdbx_strand_id
1 'polypeptide(L)'
;MQKLTREQNAANSNLYVVQWQWGLHPEGESMTEWQTVTVRNKPYAILKHLLSPGRYYQFRVGAVSVHGSLGFSQPSPPFKLSKGR
;
A
#
# COMPACT_ATOMS: atom_id res chain seq x y z
N MET A 1 -21.47 13.11 12.65
CA MET A 1 -20.17 12.39 12.71
C MET A 1 -19.53 12.66 14.06
N GLN A 2 -19.30 11.62 14.86
CA GLN A 2 -18.73 11.76 16.20
C GLN A 2 -17.20 11.96 16.08
N LYS A 3 -16.64 12.99 16.74
CA LYS A 3 -15.19 13.26 16.73
C LYS A 3 -14.48 12.33 17.71
N LEU A 4 -13.43 11.65 17.24
CA LEU A 4 -12.59 10.78 18.06
C LEU A 4 -11.80 11.58 19.12
N THR A 5 -11.55 10.98 20.28
CA THR A 5 -10.74 11.59 21.35
C THR A 5 -9.27 11.72 20.95
N ARG A 6 -8.48 12.47 21.74
CA ARG A 6 -7.03 12.64 21.49
C ARG A 6 -6.28 11.31 21.60
N GLU A 7 -6.63 10.46 22.56
CA GLU A 7 -6.06 9.11 22.68
C GLU A 7 -6.47 8.21 21.52
N GLN A 8 -7.73 8.27 21.09
CA GLN A 8 -8.20 7.51 19.92
C GLN A 8 -7.56 7.98 18.61
N ASN A 9 -7.30 9.28 18.46
CA ASN A 9 -6.54 9.81 17.33
C ASN A 9 -5.06 9.43 17.40
N ALA A 10 -4.48 9.29 18.59
CA ALA A 10 -3.10 8.79 18.77
C ALA A 10 -2.99 7.27 18.59
N ALA A 11 -4.07 6.54 18.85
CA ALA A 11 -4.21 5.10 18.61
C ALA A 11 -4.47 4.78 17.13
N ASN A 12 -5.05 5.71 16.37
CA ASN A 12 -5.05 5.64 14.91
C ASN A 12 -3.61 5.64 14.39
N SER A 13 -3.36 4.88 13.33
CA SER A 13 -2.03 4.82 12.74
C SER A 13 -1.59 6.20 12.28
N ASN A 14 -0.45 6.66 12.79
CA ASN A 14 0.11 7.95 12.44
C ASN A 14 0.73 7.92 11.03
N LEU A 15 1.12 6.71 10.58
CA LEU A 15 1.73 6.47 9.28
C LEU A 15 1.17 5.20 8.64
N TYR A 16 1.02 5.27 7.32
CA TYR A 16 0.69 4.18 6.42
C TYR A 16 1.88 3.97 5.49
N VAL A 17 2.48 2.78 5.56
CA VAL A 17 3.56 2.33 4.69
C VAL A 17 2.94 1.53 3.56
N VAL A 18 3.12 1.97 2.33
CA VAL A 18 2.63 1.27 1.13
C VAL A 18 3.80 0.57 0.49
N GLN A 19 3.66 -0.74 0.33
CA GLN A 19 4.58 -1.57 -0.44
C GLN A 19 3.93 -2.09 -1.70
N TRP A 20 4.76 -2.33 -2.71
CA TRP A 20 4.36 -3.00 -3.93
C TRP A 20 5.25 -4.21 -4.20
N GLN A 21 4.76 -5.08 -5.06
CA GLN A 21 5.59 -6.00 -5.84
C GLN A 21 5.03 -6.03 -7.26
N TRP A 22 5.84 -6.46 -8.22
CA TRP A 22 5.40 -6.58 -9.59
C TRP A 22 5.97 -7.81 -10.27
N GLY A 23 5.26 -8.29 -11.29
CA GLY A 23 5.68 -9.44 -12.10
C GLY A 23 5.20 -9.31 -13.54
N LEU A 24 5.68 -10.21 -14.39
CA LEU A 24 5.21 -10.33 -15.78
C LEU A 24 3.90 -11.12 -15.87
N HIS A 25 3.63 -11.95 -14.87
CA HIS A 25 2.42 -12.76 -14.74
C HIS A 25 1.66 -12.34 -13.47
N PRO A 26 0.34 -12.61 -13.38
CA PRO A 26 -0.46 -12.29 -12.20
C PRO A 26 -0.13 -13.18 -10.99
N GLU A 27 0.62 -14.27 -11.17
CA GLU A 27 0.93 -15.25 -10.13
C GLU A 27 2.15 -14.84 -9.29
N GLY A 28 2.03 -15.00 -7.97
CA GLY A 28 2.94 -14.46 -6.97
C GLY A 28 4.37 -14.98 -7.03
N GLU A 29 4.59 -16.22 -7.50
CA GLU A 29 5.93 -16.82 -7.58
C GLU A 29 6.85 -16.11 -8.58
N SER A 30 6.29 -15.37 -9.53
CA SER A 30 7.03 -14.60 -10.54
C SER A 30 7.21 -13.11 -10.19
N MET A 31 6.79 -12.70 -8.98
CA MET A 31 6.85 -11.30 -8.56
C MET A 31 8.18 -10.97 -7.88
N THR A 32 8.60 -9.71 -8.02
CA THR A 32 9.75 -9.17 -7.29
C THR A 32 9.51 -9.16 -5.79
N GLU A 33 10.59 -9.00 -5.01
CA GLU A 33 10.49 -8.67 -3.59
C GLU A 33 9.65 -7.41 -3.33
N TRP A 34 9.01 -7.40 -2.16
CA TRP A 34 8.22 -6.26 -1.70
C TRP A 34 9.09 -5.03 -1.46
N GLN A 35 8.72 -3.90 -2.06
CA GLN A 35 9.44 -2.63 -1.95
C GLN A 35 8.54 -1.52 -1.45
N THR A 36 9.04 -0.70 -0.53
CA THR A 36 8.33 0.49 -0.03
C THR A 36 8.30 1.58 -1.08
N VAL A 37 7.10 1.98 -1.47
CA VAL A 37 6.87 2.98 -2.52
C VAL A 37 6.59 4.35 -1.92
N THR A 38 5.94 4.37 -0.75
CA THR A 38 5.56 5.60 -0.08
C THR A 38 5.22 5.37 1.38
N VAL A 39 5.41 6.41 2.19
CA VAL A 39 4.85 6.53 3.54
C VAL A 39 3.95 7.76 3.59
N ARG A 40 2.76 7.65 4.20
CA ARG A 40 1.76 8.73 4.28
C ARG A 40 1.14 8.80 5.66
N ASN A 41 0.79 10.00 6.11
CA ASN A 41 -0.02 10.22 7.31
C ASN A 41 -1.53 10.28 7.00
N LYS A 42 -1.92 9.95 5.77
CA LYS A 42 -3.30 9.85 5.31
C LYS A 42 -3.60 8.42 4.90
N PRO A 43 -4.85 7.94 5.04
CA PRO A 43 -5.24 6.58 4.69
C PRO A 43 -5.36 6.35 3.17
N TYR A 44 -4.82 7.24 2.34
CA TYR A 44 -4.79 7.09 0.89
C TYR A 44 -3.48 7.64 0.31
N ALA A 45 -3.07 7.10 -0.83
CA ALA A 45 -1.95 7.56 -1.62
C ALA A 45 -2.32 7.57 -3.11
N ILE A 46 -1.84 8.58 -3.84
CA ILE A 46 -1.97 8.63 -5.29
C ILE A 46 -0.57 8.43 -5.89
N LEU A 47 -0.38 7.36 -6.65
CA LEU A 47 0.89 6.99 -7.27
C LEU A 47 0.86 7.35 -8.76
N LYS A 48 1.19 8.60 -9.09
CA LYS A 48 1.30 9.05 -10.49
C LYS A 48 2.67 8.71 -11.05
N HIS A 49 2.72 8.28 -12.32
CA HIS A 49 3.95 8.01 -13.08
C HIS A 49 4.93 6.97 -12.50
N LEU A 50 4.54 6.29 -11.42
CA LEU A 50 5.39 5.31 -10.75
C LEU A 50 5.28 3.91 -11.37
N LEU A 51 4.13 3.63 -12.00
CA LEU A 51 3.78 2.32 -12.53
C LEU A 51 4.12 2.25 -14.03
N SER A 52 4.96 1.29 -14.41
CA SER A 52 5.26 0.97 -15.81
C SER A 52 4.15 0.08 -16.42
N PRO A 53 3.72 0.36 -17.67
CA PRO A 53 2.85 -0.54 -18.43
C PRO A 53 3.44 -1.95 -18.60
N GLY A 54 2.57 -2.92 -18.88
CA GLY A 54 2.98 -4.29 -19.18
C GLY A 54 3.23 -5.19 -17.97
N ARG A 55 3.28 -4.63 -16.75
CA ARG A 55 3.49 -5.36 -15.50
C ARG A 55 2.18 -5.55 -14.72
N TYR A 56 2.10 -6.66 -14.00
CA TYR A 56 1.12 -6.87 -12.94
C TYR A 56 1.70 -6.34 -11.65
N TYR A 57 0.89 -5.65 -10.86
CA TYR A 57 1.27 -5.09 -9.58
C TYR A 57 0.34 -5.59 -8.49
N GLN A 58 0.90 -5.79 -7.30
CA GLN A 58 0.13 -5.97 -6.08
C GLN A 58 0.60 -4.94 -5.06
N PHE A 59 -0.33 -4.51 -4.21
CA PHE A 59 -0.04 -3.61 -3.10
C PHE A 59 -0.39 -4.25 -1.77
N ARG A 60 0.37 -3.89 -0.74
CA ARG A 60 0.01 -4.14 0.66
C ARG A 60 0.28 -2.90 1.49
N VAL A 61 -0.48 -2.73 2.57
CA VAL A 61 -0.39 -1.54 3.42
C VAL A 61 -0.13 -1.95 4.86
N GLY A 62 0.90 -1.35 5.46
CA GLY A 62 1.23 -1.49 6.88
C GLY A 62 0.84 -0.23 7.62
N ALA A 63 0.15 -0.39 8.74
CA ALA A 63 -0.28 0.72 9.58
C ALA A 63 0.64 0.81 10.81
N VAL A 64 1.26 1.97 11.03
CA VAL A 64 2.30 2.18 12.04
C VAL A 64 1.89 3.30 13.00
N SER A 65 1.98 3.02 14.29
CA SER A 65 1.76 3.99 15.37
C SER A 65 2.96 4.01 16.32
N VAL A 66 2.88 4.83 17.37
CA VAL A 66 3.88 4.86 18.44
C VAL A 66 4.00 3.53 19.19
N HIS A 67 2.99 2.67 19.08
CA HIS A 67 2.97 1.33 19.68
C HIS A 67 3.52 0.24 18.75
N GLY A 68 3.96 0.61 17.54
CA GLY A 68 4.48 -0.31 16.53
C GLY A 68 3.49 -0.57 15.38
N SER A 69 3.57 -1.75 14.78
CA SER A 69 2.71 -2.18 13.66
C SER A 69 2.27 -3.62 13.86
N LEU A 70 1.10 -3.98 13.33
CA LEU A 70 0.61 -5.37 13.27
C LEU A 70 1.02 -6.09 11.97
N GLY A 71 2.00 -5.56 11.24
CA GLY A 71 2.39 -6.04 9.93
C GLY A 71 1.60 -5.40 8.78
N PHE A 72 1.74 -5.99 7.60
CA PHE A 72 1.07 -5.56 6.38
C PHE A 72 -0.28 -6.25 6.21
N SER A 73 -1.21 -5.57 5.54
CA SER A 73 -2.46 -6.16 5.06
C SER A 73 -2.21 -7.35 4.15
N GLN A 74 -3.26 -8.14 3.90
CA GLN A 74 -3.26 -9.05 2.76
C GLN A 74 -2.99 -8.26 1.46
N PRO A 75 -2.22 -8.82 0.52
CA PRO A 75 -2.00 -8.21 -0.78
C PRO A 75 -3.31 -7.94 -1.53
N SER A 76 -3.35 -6.85 -2.30
CA SER A 76 -4.43 -6.63 -3.25
C SER A 76 -4.44 -7.72 -4.31
N PRO A 77 -5.59 -7.94 -4.99
CA PRO A 77 -5.59 -8.64 -6.26
C PRO A 77 -4.58 -8.02 -7.23
N PRO A 78 -3.91 -8.82 -8.08
CA PRO A 78 -3.04 -8.31 -9.13
C PRO A 78 -3.81 -7.38 -10.04
N PHE A 79 -3.27 -6.19 -10.32
CA PHE A 79 -3.83 -5.27 -11.29
C PHE A 79 -2.78 -4.89 -12.33
N LYS A 80 -3.24 -4.57 -13.53
CA LYS A 80 -2.41 -4.11 -14.64
C LYS A 80 -2.92 -2.74 -15.06
N LEU A 81 -2.01 -1.82 -15.34
CA LEU A 81 -2.40 -0.56 -15.98
C LEU A 81 -3.04 -0.88 -17.33
N SER A 82 -4.27 -0.42 -17.55
CA SER A 82 -4.82 -0.36 -18.90
C SER A 82 -3.92 0.56 -19.73
N LYS A 83 -3.74 0.23 -21.02
CA LYS A 83 -3.20 1.23 -21.95
C LYS A 83 -4.14 2.42 -21.87
N GLY A 84 -3.62 3.58 -21.42
CA GLY A 84 -4.36 4.82 -21.46
C GLY A 84 -4.89 4.98 -22.88
N ARG A 85 -6.21 5.13 -22.99
CA ARG A 85 -6.87 5.34 -24.28
C ARG A 85 -6.51 6.73 -24.80
#